data_AF-A0A836A7J5-F1
#
_entry.id   AF-A0A836A7J5-F1
#
_cell.length_a   1.000
_cell.length_b   1.000
_cell.length_c   1.000
_cell.angle_alpha   90.00
_cell.angle_beta   90.00
_cell.angle_gamma   90.00
#
_symmetry.space_group_name_H-M   'P 1'
#
loop_
_entity.id
_entity.type
_entity.pdbx_description
1 polymer ?
#
loop_
_entity_poly.entity_id
_entity_poly.type
_entity_poly.pdbx_seq_one_letter_code
_entity_poly.pdbx_strand_id
1 'polypeptide(L)'
;MRQSCAGAAFPDVPPRKGHPTSSSYFLLGGVPTDEEQATGLEREVMLAARKGQDPYNILAPKATSGTKEDPNLVPSISNKRIVGCICEEDNSTVIWFWLHKGEAQRCPSCGTHYKLVPHQLAH
;
A
#
# COMPACT_ATOMS: atom_id res chain seq x y z
N MET A 1 -36.50 79.35 7.07
CA MET A 1 -35.46 79.39 6.04
C MET A 1 -34.59 78.15 6.21
N ARG A 2 -34.84 77.09 5.41
CA ARG A 2 -34.04 75.85 5.42
C ARG A 2 -32.92 76.01 4.40
N GLN A 3 -31.66 75.83 4.78
CA GLN A 3 -30.59 75.54 3.84
C GLN A 3 -29.96 74.19 4.21
N SER A 4 -30.14 73.27 3.27
CA SER A 4 -29.62 71.91 3.25
C SER A 4 -28.19 71.96 2.72
N CYS A 5 -27.21 71.53 3.51
CA CYS A 5 -25.85 71.35 3.00
C CYS A 5 -25.81 70.10 2.12
N ALA A 6 -25.47 70.28 0.85
CA ALA A 6 -25.31 69.22 -0.13
C ALA A 6 -24.07 68.37 0.19
N GLY A 7 -24.26 67.06 0.29
CA GLY A 7 -23.17 66.08 0.39
C GLY A 7 -22.40 65.99 -0.93
N ALA A 8 -21.07 66.01 -0.83
CA ALA A 8 -20.20 65.80 -1.97
C ALA A 8 -20.36 64.36 -2.50
N ALA A 9 -20.54 64.23 -3.81
CA ALA A 9 -20.55 62.95 -4.50
C ALA A 9 -19.12 62.38 -4.52
N PHE A 10 -18.96 61.14 -4.03
CA PHE A 10 -17.76 60.35 -4.28
C PHE A 10 -17.73 59.95 -5.77
N PRO A 11 -16.57 59.99 -6.46
CA PRO A 11 -16.50 59.51 -7.83
C PRO A 11 -16.74 58.00 -7.84
N ASP A 12 -17.56 57.54 -8.80
CA ASP A 12 -17.83 56.13 -9.04
C ASP A 12 -16.51 55.35 -9.20
N VAL A 13 -16.21 54.50 -8.23
CA VAL A 13 -15.12 53.53 -8.33
C VAL A 13 -15.59 52.44 -9.29
N PRO A 14 -14.95 52.24 -10.46
CA PRO A 14 -15.35 51.17 -11.36
C PRO A 14 -15.15 49.82 -10.65
N PRO A 15 -16.01 48.81 -10.92
CA PRO A 15 -15.85 47.50 -10.33
C PRO A 15 -14.44 46.99 -10.61
N ARG A 16 -13.74 46.51 -9.57
CA ARG A 16 -12.45 45.84 -9.75
C ARG A 16 -12.66 44.75 -10.79
N LYS A 17 -12.00 44.87 -11.95
CA LYS A 17 -11.95 43.78 -12.94
C LYS A 17 -11.47 42.55 -12.19
N GLY A 18 -12.33 41.55 -12.07
CA GLY A 18 -12.01 40.31 -11.38
C GLY A 18 -10.69 39.79 -11.92
N HIS A 19 -9.71 39.65 -11.02
CA HIS A 19 -8.58 38.78 -11.31
C HIS A 19 -9.18 37.41 -11.64
N PRO A 20 -8.72 36.70 -12.69
CA PRO A 20 -9.18 35.34 -12.90
C PRO A 20 -8.75 34.56 -11.65
N THR A 21 -9.70 34.29 -10.77
CA THR A 21 -9.51 33.29 -9.73
C THR A 21 -9.22 32.02 -10.50
N SER A 22 -8.05 31.43 -10.28
CA SER A 22 -7.57 30.22 -10.98
C SER A 22 -8.37 28.96 -10.61
N SER A 23 -9.67 29.10 -10.41
CA SER A 23 -10.59 28.08 -9.89
C SER A 23 -11.25 27.28 -11.02
N SER A 24 -10.82 27.43 -12.27
CA SER A 24 -11.40 26.73 -13.42
C SER A 24 -10.69 25.44 -13.82
N TYR A 25 -9.46 25.18 -13.36
CA TYR A 25 -8.71 23.98 -13.76
C TYR A 25 -9.28 22.67 -13.18
N PHE A 26 -10.02 22.70 -12.07
CA PHE A 26 -10.57 21.49 -11.48
C PHE A 26 -11.80 20.93 -12.22
N LEU A 27 -12.51 21.74 -13.02
CA LEU A 27 -13.74 21.32 -13.70
C LEU A 27 -13.49 20.69 -15.08
N LEU A 28 -12.26 20.74 -15.59
CA LEU A 28 -11.90 20.33 -16.96
C LEU A 28 -11.13 18.99 -17.04
N GLY A 29 -11.01 18.26 -15.92
CA GLY A 29 -10.18 17.04 -15.86
C GLY A 29 -8.70 17.40 -15.83
N GLY A 30 -8.10 17.38 -14.65
CA GLY A 30 -6.71 17.84 -14.46
C GLY A 30 -5.95 17.14 -13.33
N VAL A 31 -6.52 16.08 -12.77
CA VAL A 31 -5.84 15.24 -11.77
C VAL A 31 -5.57 13.88 -12.40
N PRO A 32 -4.30 13.53 -12.67
CA PRO A 32 -3.93 12.22 -13.18
C PRO A 32 -4.34 11.09 -12.23
N THR A 33 -4.72 9.96 -12.79
CA THR A 33 -5.00 8.72 -12.04
C THR A 33 -3.72 7.94 -11.74
N ASP A 34 -3.77 7.02 -10.77
CA ASP A 34 -2.64 6.15 -10.45
C ASP A 34 -2.28 5.24 -11.63
N GLU A 35 -3.27 4.80 -12.42
CA GLU A 35 -3.04 4.08 -13.67
C GLU A 35 -2.11 4.83 -14.64
N GLU A 36 -2.24 6.15 -14.69
CA GLU A 36 -1.53 7.04 -15.61
C GLU A 36 -0.18 7.51 -15.07
N GLN A 37 -0.09 7.83 -13.78
CA GLN A 37 1.08 8.51 -13.21
C GLN A 37 1.86 7.69 -12.18
N ALA A 38 1.29 6.62 -11.58
CA ALA A 38 2.04 5.80 -10.64
C ALA A 38 3.25 5.16 -11.33
N THR A 39 4.40 5.21 -10.65
CA THR A 39 5.69 4.75 -11.17
C THR A 39 6.48 3.97 -10.12
N GLY A 40 7.58 3.32 -10.54
CA GLY A 40 8.43 2.51 -9.66
C GLY A 40 7.66 1.43 -8.89
N LEU A 41 8.01 1.24 -7.62
CA LEU A 41 7.44 0.21 -6.76
C LEU A 41 5.92 0.37 -6.55
N GLU A 42 5.43 1.60 -6.53
CA GLU A 42 3.99 1.88 -6.41
C GLU A 42 3.22 1.27 -7.58
N ARG A 43 3.71 1.50 -8.81
CA ARG A 43 3.11 0.91 -10.01
C ARG A 43 3.18 -0.61 -10.01
N GLU A 44 4.34 -1.16 -9.63
CA GLU A 44 4.56 -2.61 -9.60
C GLU A 44 3.62 -3.31 -8.62
N VAL A 45 3.47 -2.76 -7.40
CA VAL A 45 2.53 -3.25 -6.39
C VAL A 45 1.10 -3.17 -6.89
N MET A 46 0.68 -2.03 -7.46
CA MET A 46 -0.66 -1.84 -8.00
C MET A 46 -0.99 -2.87 -9.09
N LEU A 47 -0.06 -3.10 -10.02
CA LEU A 47 -0.24 -4.06 -11.11
C LEU A 47 -0.23 -5.52 -10.61
N ALA A 48 0.59 -5.84 -9.61
CA ALA A 48 0.62 -7.17 -9.00
C ALA A 48 -0.67 -7.47 -8.24
N ALA A 49 -1.17 -6.50 -7.46
CA ALA A 49 -2.44 -6.60 -6.75
C ALA A 49 -3.61 -6.84 -7.72
N ARG A 50 -3.62 -6.16 -8.87
CA ARG A 50 -4.62 -6.37 -9.93
C ARG A 50 -4.60 -7.81 -10.49
N LYS A 51 -3.44 -8.46 -10.49
CA LYS A 51 -3.26 -9.87 -10.88
C LYS A 51 -3.53 -10.86 -9.73
N GLY A 52 -3.88 -10.38 -8.54
CA GLY A 52 -4.03 -11.21 -7.34
C GLY A 52 -2.71 -11.78 -6.81
N GLN A 53 -1.57 -11.15 -7.13
CA GLN A 53 -0.25 -11.56 -6.70
C GLN A 53 0.28 -10.61 -5.62
N ASP A 54 1.10 -11.14 -4.72
CA ASP A 54 1.75 -10.36 -3.65
C ASP A 54 3.28 -10.59 -3.60
N PRO A 55 4.02 -10.09 -4.60
CA PRO A 55 5.47 -10.22 -4.65
C PRO A 55 6.16 -9.46 -3.50
N TYR A 56 5.53 -8.39 -3.02
CA TYR A 56 6.10 -7.48 -2.02
C TYR A 56 5.66 -7.76 -0.58
N ASN A 57 4.98 -8.89 -0.34
CA ASN A 57 4.60 -9.38 1.00
C ASN A 57 3.77 -8.37 1.80
N ILE A 58 2.79 -7.73 1.15
CA ILE A 58 1.87 -6.78 1.78
C ILE A 58 0.82 -7.53 2.60
N LEU A 59 0.41 -8.72 2.16
CA LEU A 59 -0.61 -9.51 2.81
C LEU A 59 0.00 -10.56 3.74
N ALA A 60 -0.71 -10.84 4.83
CA ALA A 60 -0.36 -11.98 5.68
C ALA A 60 -0.57 -13.29 4.89
N PRO A 61 0.44 -14.18 4.82
CA PRO A 61 0.30 -15.46 4.14
C PRO A 61 -0.71 -16.35 4.88
N LYS A 62 -1.53 -17.06 4.11
CA LYS A 62 -2.48 -18.02 4.68
C LYS A 62 -1.76 -19.30 5.08
N ALA A 63 -2.03 -19.78 6.29
CA ALA A 63 -1.52 -21.06 6.75
C ALA A 63 -2.20 -22.22 6.00
N THR A 64 -1.40 -23.25 5.73
CA THR A 64 -1.83 -24.59 5.27
C THR A 64 -2.11 -25.49 6.49
N SER A 65 -2.40 -26.78 6.28
CA SER A 65 -2.53 -27.73 7.39
C SER A 65 -1.23 -27.89 8.21
N GLY A 66 -0.07 -27.59 7.61
CA GLY A 66 1.22 -27.65 8.31
C GLY A 66 1.70 -29.07 8.60
N THR A 67 1.13 -30.05 7.89
CA THR A 67 1.52 -31.46 7.92
C THR A 67 2.77 -31.70 7.08
N LYS A 68 3.34 -32.91 7.14
CA LYS A 68 4.53 -33.24 6.35
C LYS A 68 4.20 -33.26 4.84
N GLU A 69 2.99 -33.69 4.52
CA GLU A 69 2.45 -33.85 3.18
C GLU A 69 1.98 -32.49 2.62
N ASP A 70 1.44 -31.62 3.47
CA ASP A 70 0.98 -30.27 3.16
C ASP A 70 1.66 -29.22 4.07
N PRO A 71 2.95 -28.93 3.84
CA PRO A 71 3.71 -27.96 4.62
C PRO A 71 3.40 -26.52 4.18
N ASN A 72 3.61 -25.56 5.08
CA ASN A 72 3.51 -24.14 4.75
C ASN A 72 4.60 -23.74 3.76
N LEU A 73 4.20 -23.35 2.55
CA LEU A 73 5.12 -22.91 1.51
C LEU A 73 5.58 -21.48 1.80
N VAL A 74 6.88 -21.27 1.92
CA VAL A 74 7.48 -19.98 2.24
C VAL A 74 8.31 -19.50 1.04
N PRO A 75 7.79 -18.54 0.25
CA PRO A 75 8.51 -17.97 -0.89
C PRO A 75 9.79 -17.27 -0.44
N SER A 76 10.89 -17.47 -1.17
CA SER A 76 12.15 -16.78 -0.88
C SER A 76 12.96 -16.53 -2.15
N ILE A 77 13.49 -15.32 -2.29
CA ILE A 77 14.46 -14.96 -3.33
C ILE A 77 15.87 -15.49 -3.03
N SER A 78 16.10 -16.02 -1.83
CA SER A 78 17.40 -16.52 -1.37
C SER A 78 17.29 -17.93 -0.79
N ASN A 79 18.43 -18.53 -0.42
CA ASN A 79 18.48 -19.90 0.12
C ASN A 79 17.98 -20.04 1.57
N LYS A 80 17.59 -18.95 2.24
CA LYS A 80 17.00 -19.00 3.58
C LYS A 80 16.09 -17.79 3.86
N ARG A 81 15.04 -17.97 4.66
CA ARG A 81 14.12 -16.90 5.09
C ARG A 81 13.80 -17.06 6.58
N ILE A 82 13.69 -15.96 7.31
CA ILE A 82 13.22 -15.96 8.70
C ILE A 82 11.72 -16.27 8.69
N VAL A 83 11.32 -17.25 9.50
CA VAL A 83 9.91 -17.61 9.73
C VAL A 83 9.56 -17.28 11.17
N GLY A 84 8.40 -16.64 11.35
CA GLY A 84 7.74 -16.48 12.64
C GLY A 84 6.53 -17.40 12.70
N CYS A 85 6.49 -18.28 13.69
CA CYS A 85 5.36 -19.18 13.93
C CYS A 85 4.58 -18.71 15.17
N ILE A 86 3.30 -18.42 14.97
CA ILE A 86 2.32 -18.25 16.04
C ILE A 86 1.64 -19.61 16.19
N CYS A 87 1.99 -20.36 17.23
CA CYS A 87 1.61 -21.78 17.34
C CYS A 87 0.11 -22.01 17.54
N GLU A 88 -0.54 -21.10 18.26
CA GLU A 88 -1.97 -21.10 18.56
C GLU A 88 -2.46 -19.65 18.40
N GLU A 89 -3.72 -19.45 18.00
CA GLU A 89 -4.26 -18.15 17.57
C GLU A 89 -4.02 -17.01 18.57
N ASP A 90 -4.14 -17.30 19.87
CA ASP A 90 -4.02 -16.31 20.95
C ASP A 90 -2.62 -16.23 21.58
N ASN A 91 -1.62 -16.90 21.01
CA ASN A 91 -0.26 -16.85 21.56
C ASN A 91 0.36 -15.46 21.41
N SER A 92 0.80 -14.90 22.54
CA SER A 92 1.53 -13.63 22.58
C SER A 92 3.01 -13.73 22.17
N THR A 93 3.54 -14.95 22.11
CA THR A 93 4.94 -15.22 21.78
C THR A 93 5.07 -15.82 20.38
N VAL A 94 5.87 -15.18 19.54
CA VAL A 94 6.22 -15.68 18.20
C VAL A 94 7.51 -16.48 18.28
N ILE A 95 7.49 -17.68 17.71
CA ILE A 95 8.67 -18.54 17.61
C ILE A 95 9.41 -18.26 16.30
N TRP A 96 10.64 -17.76 16.41
CA TRP A 96 11.46 -17.35 15.26
C TRP A 96 12.54 -18.36 14.94
N PHE A 97 12.70 -18.70 13.66
CA PHE A 97 13.79 -19.57 13.20
C PHE A 97 14.14 -19.31 11.72
N TRP A 98 15.34 -19.74 11.33
CA TRP A 98 15.76 -19.73 9.93
C TRP A 98 15.22 -20.97 9.21
N LEU A 99 14.43 -20.74 8.17
CA LEU A 99 14.04 -21.76 7.21
C LEU A 99 15.04 -21.74 6.05
N HIS A 100 15.65 -22.88 5.77
CA HIS A 100 16.63 -23.09 4.72
C HIS A 100 16.01 -23.81 3.53
N LYS A 101 16.64 -23.65 2.37
CA LYS A 101 16.30 -24.40 1.15
C LYS A 101 16.61 -25.88 1.35
N GLY A 102 15.67 -26.74 0.97
CA GLY A 102 15.82 -28.19 1.03
C GLY A 102 14.55 -28.89 1.49
N GLU A 103 14.71 -29.86 2.39
CA GLU A 103 13.61 -30.57 3.02
C GLU A 103 12.77 -29.65 3.92
N ALA A 104 11.51 -30.04 4.17
CA ALA A 104 10.65 -29.28 5.06
C ALA A 104 11.20 -29.30 6.49
N GLN A 105 11.26 -28.13 7.12
CA GLN A 105 11.67 -27.97 8.51
C GLN A 105 10.45 -27.72 9.39
N ARG A 106 10.62 -27.94 10.70
CA ARG A 106 9.53 -27.85 11.67
C ARG A 106 9.75 -26.68 12.62
N CYS A 107 8.64 -26.06 13.05
CA CYS A 107 8.68 -25.14 14.18
C CYS A 107 9.21 -25.88 15.43
N PRO A 108 10.18 -25.33 16.16
CA PRO A 108 10.76 -25.99 17.33
C PRO A 108 9.80 -26.09 18.53
N SER A 109 8.66 -25.40 18.49
CA SER A 109 7.63 -25.45 19.55
C SER A 109 6.48 -26.41 19.18
N CYS A 110 5.66 -26.06 18.18
CA CYS A 110 4.47 -26.86 17.83
C CYS A 110 4.70 -27.96 16.78
N GLY A 111 5.87 -27.98 16.13
CA GLY A 111 6.19 -28.99 15.13
C GLY A 111 5.50 -28.81 13.76
N THR A 112 4.81 -27.71 13.50
CA THR A 112 4.24 -27.34 12.19
C THR A 112 5.33 -27.32 11.11
N HIS A 113 5.05 -27.87 9.93
CA HIS A 113 6.00 -27.96 8.82
C HIS A 113 5.99 -26.70 7.94
N TYR A 114 7.19 -26.32 7.50
CA TYR A 114 7.45 -25.22 6.59
C TYR A 114 8.44 -25.68 5.52
N LYS A 115 8.20 -25.29 4.27
CA LYS A 115 9.06 -25.61 3.14
C LYS A 115 9.41 -24.33 2.38
N LEU A 116 10.70 -24.08 2.22
CA LEU A 116 11.17 -22.94 1.44
C LEU A 116 10.94 -23.22 -0.06
N VAL A 117 10.24 -22.32 -0.75
CA VAL A 117 10.05 -22.38 -2.19
C VAL A 117 10.80 -21.22 -2.86
N PRO A 118 11.61 -21.49 -3.90
CA PRO A 118 12.24 -20.42 -4.66
C PRO A 118 11.18 -19.49 -5.26
N HIS A 119 11.36 -18.18 -5.07
CA HIS A 119 10.52 -17.15 -5.66
C HIS A 119 11.38 -16.23 -6.50
N GLN A 120 10.93 -15.92 -7.71
CA GLN A 120 11.59 -14.97 -8.57
C GLN A 120 10.76 -13.69 -8.59
N LEU A 121 11.34 -12.59 -8.12
CA LEU A 121 10.79 -11.26 -8.31
C LEU A 121 11.24 -10.78 -9.68
N ALA A 122 10.28 -10.54 -10.58
CA ALA A 122 10.53 -9.82 -11.82
C ALA A 122 10.29 -8.33 -11.55
N HIS A 123 11.33 -7.53 -11.77
CA HIS A 123 11.22 -6.08 -11.87
C HIS A 123 11.00 -5.71 -13.33
#